data_AF-A0A498F9V0-F1
#
_entry.id   AF-A0A498F9V0-F1
#
_cell.length_a   1.000
_cell.length_b   1.000
_cell.length_c   1.000
_cell.angle_alpha   90.00
_cell.angle_beta   90.00
_cell.angle_gamma   90.00
#
_symmetry.space_group_name_H-M   'P 1'
#
loop_
_entity.id
_entity.type
_entity.pdbx_description
1 polymer ?
#
loop_
_entity_poly.entity_id
_entity_poly.type
_entity_poly.pdbx_seq_one_letter_code
_entity_poly.pdbx_strand_id
1 'polypeptide(L)'
;TTFGKGSSDRELGEYSKSDDRLILTYDDDFVLELDPTAYRAALYVSDVTTPARKIAAAVHRMSKQYPQEEVSGVVYVDDWV
;
A
#
# COMPACT_ATOMS: atom_id res chain seq x y z
N THR A 1 -11.42 -13.67 1.30
CA THR A 1 -11.77 -12.97 0.04
C THR A 1 -10.70 -13.30 -0.99
N THR A 2 -11.07 -13.64 -2.23
CA THR A 2 -10.10 -13.94 -3.29
C THR A 2 -10.06 -12.76 -4.26
N PHE A 3 -8.98 -11.98 -4.22
CA PHE A 3 -8.71 -10.95 -5.23
C PHE A 3 -8.07 -11.56 -6.46
N GLY A 4 -8.36 -11.00 -7.63
CA GLY A 4 -7.83 -11.50 -8.89
C GLY A 4 -7.85 -10.42 -9.97
N LYS A 5 -7.43 -10.81 -11.17
CA LYS A 5 -7.49 -9.93 -12.34
C LYS A 5 -8.93 -9.45 -12.56
N GLY A 6 -9.15 -8.14 -12.49
CA GLY A 6 -10.47 -7.50 -12.62
C GLY A 6 -11.09 -6.99 -11.31
N SER A 7 -10.46 -7.23 -10.15
CA SER A 7 -10.80 -6.49 -8.93
C SER A 7 -10.53 -5.00 -9.13
N SER A 8 -11.49 -4.16 -8.76
CA SER A 8 -11.39 -2.71 -8.85
C SER A 8 -10.67 -2.11 -7.64
N ASP A 9 -10.09 -0.93 -7.81
CA ASP A 9 -9.43 -0.18 -6.73
C ASP A 9 -10.37 0.08 -5.55
N ARG A 10 -11.66 0.33 -5.86
CA ARG A 10 -12.69 0.49 -4.83
C ARG A 10 -12.88 -0.78 -4.01
N GLU A 11 -12.95 -1.96 -4.64
CA GLU A 11 -13.08 -3.22 -3.91
C GLU A 11 -11.86 -3.52 -3.05
N LEU A 12 -10.66 -3.22 -3.56
CA LEU A 12 -9.41 -3.36 -2.81
C LEU A 12 -9.37 -2.38 -1.62
N GLY A 13 -9.77 -1.13 -1.82
CA GLY A 13 -9.84 -0.11 -0.77
C GLY A 13 -10.85 -0.45 0.32
N GLU A 14 -12.05 -0.91 -0.05
CA GLU A 14 -13.07 -1.37 0.89
C GLU A 14 -12.56 -2.52 1.75
N TYR A 15 -11.88 -3.50 1.14
CA TYR A 15 -11.26 -4.59 1.86
C TYR A 15 -10.12 -4.14 2.77
N SER A 16 -9.28 -3.23 2.29
CA SER A 16 -8.21 -2.61 3.07
C SER A 16 -8.75 -1.98 4.36
N LYS A 17 -9.91 -1.32 4.30
CA LYS A 17 -10.57 -0.76 5.48
C LYS A 17 -11.24 -1.81 6.35
N SER A 18 -11.99 -2.75 5.78
CA SER A 18 -12.75 -3.73 6.55
C SER A 18 -11.87 -4.63 7.42
N ASP A 19 -10.68 -4.94 6.92
CA ASP A 19 -9.76 -5.88 7.55
C ASP A 19 -8.56 -5.20 8.23
N ASP A 20 -8.54 -3.86 8.30
CA ASP A 20 -7.38 -3.05 8.75
C ASP A 20 -6.07 -3.52 8.09
N ARG A 21 -5.98 -3.38 6.77
CA ARG A 21 -4.83 -3.81 5.97
C ARG A 21 -4.26 -2.66 5.16
N LEU A 22 -2.95 -2.50 5.21
CA LEU A 22 -2.21 -1.63 4.29
C LEU A 22 -2.19 -2.27 2.89
N ILE A 23 -2.36 -1.45 1.85
CA ILE A 23 -2.17 -1.87 0.46
C ILE A 23 -0.73 -1.55 0.05
N LEU A 24 -0.02 -2.51 -0.52
CA LEU A 24 1.26 -2.27 -1.20
C LEU A 24 0.99 -2.33 -2.70
N THR A 25 1.28 -1.24 -3.43
CA THR A 25 0.93 -1.13 -4.84
C THR A 25 1.99 -0.41 -5.66
N TYR A 26 2.08 -0.78 -6.94
CA TYR A 26 2.78 -0.05 -8.00
C TYR A 26 1.81 0.73 -8.90
N ASP A 27 0.51 0.54 -8.68
CA ASP A 27 -0.56 1.15 -9.43
C ASP A 27 -0.68 2.61 -9.00
N ASP A 28 -0.30 3.52 -9.89
CA ASP A 28 -0.38 4.96 -9.65
C ASP A 28 -1.82 5.46 -9.69
N ASP A 29 -2.67 4.91 -10.55
CA ASP A 29 -4.10 5.26 -10.62
C ASP A 29 -4.81 4.90 -9.30
N PHE A 30 -4.46 3.78 -8.65
CA PHE A 30 -4.96 3.45 -7.31
C PHE A 30 -4.74 4.59 -6.30
N VAL A 31 -3.62 5.30 -6.41
CA VAL A 31 -3.22 6.36 -5.46
C VAL A 31 -3.68 7.74 -5.93
N LEU A 32 -3.74 7.97 -7.23
CA LEU A 32 -4.05 9.27 -7.84
C LEU A 32 -5.55 9.50 -8.02
N GLU A 33 -6.32 8.45 -8.33
CA GLU A 33 -7.74 8.56 -8.65
C GLU A 33 -8.66 8.18 -7.49
N LEU A 34 -8.24 7.27 -6.63
CA LEU A 34 -9.05 6.83 -5.48
C LEU A 34 -8.93 7.82 -4.31
N ASP A 35 -10.08 8.16 -3.72
CA ASP A 35 -10.11 9.02 -2.52
C ASP A 35 -9.27 8.40 -1.38
N PRO A 36 -8.35 9.14 -0.74
CA PRO A 36 -7.50 8.60 0.34
C PRO A 36 -8.26 8.02 1.54
N THR A 37 -9.54 8.37 1.70
CA THR A 37 -10.43 7.83 2.74
C THR A 37 -11.11 6.51 2.33
N ALA A 38 -10.98 6.09 1.07
CA ALA A 38 -11.57 4.86 0.54
C ALA A 38 -10.76 3.60 0.88
N TYR A 39 -9.52 3.74 1.35
CA TYR A 39 -8.65 2.66 1.80
C TYR A 39 -8.04 2.98 3.17
N ARG A 40 -7.41 2.01 3.83
CA ARG A 40 -6.82 2.19 5.16
C ARG A 40 -5.54 3.03 5.13
N ALA A 41 -4.62 2.64 4.26
CA ALA A 41 -3.43 3.37 3.83
C ALA A 41 -2.74 2.59 2.72
N ALA A 42 -1.95 3.28 1.90
CA ALA A 42 -1.23 2.72 0.77
C ALA A 42 0.28 2.92 0.93
N LEU A 43 1.04 1.88 0.67
CA LEU A 43 2.48 1.88 0.46
C LEU A 43 2.68 1.86 -1.04
N TYR A 44 3.11 2.98 -1.61
CA TYR A 44 3.25 3.14 -3.04
C TYR A 44 4.72 2.98 -3.44
N VAL A 45 4.95 2.13 -4.45
CA VAL A 45 6.28 1.88 -5.01
C VAL A 45 6.35 2.55 -6.38
N SER A 46 6.96 3.73 -6.43
CA SER A 46 7.08 4.55 -7.65
C SER A 46 8.03 3.95 -8.69
N ASP A 47 9.06 3.21 -8.26
CA ASP A 47 10.02 2.55 -9.15
C ASP A 47 9.75 1.04 -9.26
N VAL A 48 9.08 0.67 -10.37
CA VAL A 48 8.77 -0.73 -10.74
C VAL A 48 10.00 -1.60 -10.98
N THR A 49 11.19 -1.01 -11.14
CA THR A 49 12.44 -1.75 -11.29
C THR A 49 13.05 -2.14 -9.94
N THR A 50 12.50 -1.63 -8.84
CA THR A 50 12.97 -1.93 -7.48
C THR A 50 12.85 -3.43 -7.20
N PRO A 51 13.95 -4.11 -6.82
CA PRO A 51 13.89 -5.53 -6.47
C PRO A 51 12.94 -5.78 -5.29
N ALA A 52 12.11 -6.82 -5.39
CA ALA A 52 11.16 -7.21 -4.33
C ALA A 52 11.81 -7.35 -2.94
N ARG A 53 13.09 -7.79 -2.88
CA ARG A 53 13.86 -7.86 -1.63
C ARG A 53 14.05 -6.49 -0.95
N LYS A 54 14.24 -5.41 -1.73
CA LYS A 54 14.44 -4.05 -1.21
C LYS A 54 13.11 -3.53 -0.64
N ILE A 55 12.01 -3.77 -1.36
CA ILE A 55 10.65 -3.42 -0.92
C ILE A 55 10.30 -4.15 0.38
N ALA A 56 10.50 -5.47 0.44
CA ALA A 56 10.25 -6.26 1.63
C ALA A 56 11.08 -5.78 2.84
N ALA A 57 12.34 -5.42 2.63
CA ALA A 57 13.20 -4.87 3.67
C ALA A 57 12.70 -3.50 4.18
N ALA A 58 12.26 -2.61 3.27
CA ALA A 58 11.69 -1.32 3.63
C ALA A 58 10.40 -1.48 4.45
N VAL A 59 9.44 -2.29 3.98
CA VAL A 59 8.19 -2.59 4.68
C VAL A 59 8.47 -3.21 6.05
N HIS A 60 9.41 -4.16 6.12
CA HIS A 60 9.82 -4.77 7.38
C HIS A 60 10.37 -3.72 8.35
N ARG A 61 11.26 -2.83 7.91
CA ARG A 61 11.83 -1.78 8.76
C ARG A 61 10.75 -0.81 9.24
N MET A 62 9.84 -0.38 8.37
CA MET A 62 8.71 0.47 8.74
C MET A 62 7.87 -0.19 9.84
N SER A 63 7.56 -1.50 9.72
CA SER A 63 6.79 -2.25 10.73
C SER A 63 7.48 -2.38 12.10
N LYS A 64 8.79 -2.15 12.17
CA LYS A 64 9.54 -2.14 13.44
C LYS A 64 9.56 -0.77 14.11
N GLN A 65 9.29 0.30 13.35
CA GLN A 65 9.36 1.68 13.82
C GLN A 65 7.97 2.23 14.14
N TYR A 66 6.97 1.87 13.33
CA TYR A 66 5.61 2.37 13.45
C TYR A 66 4.64 1.21 13.62
N PRO A 67 3.74 1.26 14.62
CA PRO A 67 2.59 0.36 14.64
C PRO A 67 1.71 0.68 13.42
N GLN A 68 1.02 -0.34 12.88
CA GLN A 68 0.22 -0.20 11.66
C GLN A 68 -0.82 0.93 11.78
N GLU A 69 -1.38 1.12 12.99
CA GLU A 69 -2.37 2.14 13.28
C GLU A 69 -1.90 3.57 13.00
N GLU A 70 -0.59 3.83 13.12
CA GLU A 70 0.03 5.13 12.84
C GLU A 70 0.32 5.35 11.35
N VAL A 71 0.27 4.30 10.52
CA VAL A 71 0.43 4.44 9.07
C VAL A 71 -0.89 4.95 8.48
N SER A 72 -0.84 6.08 7.77
CA SER A 72 -2.02 6.73 7.21
C SER A 72 -1.72 7.36 5.84
N GLY A 73 -2.76 7.52 5.02
CA GLY A 73 -2.63 8.11 3.69
C GLY A 73 -1.77 7.27 2.73
N VAL A 74 -0.85 7.95 2.04
CA VAL A 74 0.06 7.35 1.05
C VAL A 74 1.49 7.49 1.54
N VAL A 75 2.19 6.36 1.65
CA VAL A 75 3.62 6.30 2.00
C VAL A 75 4.41 5.83 0.80
N TYR A 76 5.34 6.66 0.37
CA TYR A 76 6.28 6.39 -0.71
C TYR A 76 7.40 5.47 -0.19
N VAL A 77 7.60 4.32 -0.83
CA VAL A 77 8.55 3.25 -0.41
C VAL A 77 9.96 3.48 -0.97
N ASP A 78 10.08 4.38 -1.93
CA ASP A 78 11.28 4.88 -2.57
C ASP A 78 12.23 5.53 -1.54
N ASP A 79 13.23 4.74 -1.14
CA ASP A 79 14.37 5.11 -0.29
C ASP A 79 14.14 5.25 1.22
N TRP A 80 13.52 4.23 1.84
CA TRP A 80 13.79 3.92 3.24
C TRP A 80 15.23 3.40 3.42
N VAL A 81 16.20 4.32 3.53
CA VAL A 81 17.60 4.08 3.93
C VAL A 81 17.79 4.33 5.41
#